data_AF-A0A941GXR1-F1
#
_entry.id   AF-A0A941GXR1-F1
#
_cell.length_a   1.000
_cell.length_b   1.000
_cell.length_c   1.000
_cell.angle_alpha   90.00
_cell.angle_beta   90.00
_cell.angle_gamma   90.00
#
_symmetry.space_group_name_H-M   'P 1'
#
loop_
_entity.id
_entity.type
_entity.pdbx_description
1 polymer ?
#
loop_
_entity_poly.entity_id
_entity_poly.type
_entity_poly.pdbx_seq_one_letter_code
_entity_poly.pdbx_strand_id
1 'polypeptide(L)'
;MKRVYLAIALIFAVVIVSVNGLTSLATAQTPDPLPSWNEGTVKTAMIEFVESVTTKGSPNFVEVSQRIATFDNDGTLWPEQPLIQGMFVLEKIKQMAAADPTLKEKQPFQAALAGDLEYIKAAGEQAIMELVAAVHSNKTEAEFTTEAQAFFAQGVHPTLNLPYTQLAYQPMVELLEYLRANGFQTWICSGGGIDFIRIISEEMYAIESQQVIGSSVKKEFREQDGNWVMWRIPELNSFNDKEVKPVNIDLHIHQIPIFAAGNVRSGGDIAMLTYVGSNNLPSFQLLINHDDAEREFVYQEADNASLNAAQENAWQVVSMKNDWKNIFTGNF
;
A
#
# COMPACT_ATOMS: atom_id res chain seq x y z
N MET A 1 -81.03 -10.45 60.22
CA MET A 1 -81.50 -11.85 60.09
C MET A 1 -80.38 -12.68 59.44
N LYS A 2 -80.03 -13.79 60.11
CA LYS A 2 -79.34 -15.02 59.64
C LYS A 2 -77.88 -14.96 59.14
N ARG A 3 -77.04 -15.52 60.04
CA ARG A 3 -75.72 -16.15 59.91
C ARG A 3 -75.65 -17.21 58.81
N VAL A 4 -74.47 -17.41 58.19
CA VAL A 4 -73.86 -18.74 57.95
C VAL A 4 -72.32 -18.60 57.95
N TYR A 5 -71.64 -19.46 58.71
CA TYR A 5 -70.19 -19.69 58.73
C TYR A 5 -69.83 -20.78 57.69
N LEU A 6 -68.65 -20.71 57.06
CA LEU A 6 -67.78 -21.89 56.91
C LEU A 6 -66.34 -21.50 56.51
N ALA A 7 -65.39 -22.00 57.28
CA ALA A 7 -63.95 -21.97 57.00
C ALA A 7 -63.58 -23.05 55.99
N ILE A 8 -62.54 -22.83 55.18
CA ILE A 8 -61.58 -23.85 54.71
C ILE A 8 -60.24 -23.13 54.48
N ALA A 9 -59.21 -23.64 55.15
CA ALA A 9 -57.83 -23.25 54.96
C ALA A 9 -57.28 -23.81 53.63
N LEU A 10 -56.52 -23.00 52.90
CA LEU A 10 -55.58 -23.50 51.92
C LEU A 10 -54.31 -22.67 51.95
N ILE A 11 -53.29 -23.30 52.53
CA ILE A 11 -51.88 -22.95 52.47
C ILE A 11 -51.46 -23.05 51.00
N PHE A 12 -50.96 -21.98 50.41
CA PHE A 12 -50.02 -22.08 49.29
C PHE A 12 -48.91 -21.02 49.45
N ALA A 13 -47.69 -21.54 49.36
CA ALA A 13 -46.44 -20.88 49.66
C ALA A 13 -46.18 -19.65 48.77
N VAL A 14 -45.75 -18.56 49.39
CA VAL A 14 -45.09 -17.45 48.71
C VAL A 14 -43.68 -17.94 48.35
N VAL A 15 -43.48 -18.33 47.09
CA VAL A 15 -42.14 -18.52 46.53
C VAL A 15 -41.59 -17.12 46.23
N ILE A 16 -40.77 -16.60 47.13
CA ILE A 16 -39.88 -15.47 46.80
C ILE A 16 -38.80 -16.04 45.88
N VAL A 17 -38.98 -15.89 44.57
CA VAL A 17 -37.90 -16.08 43.61
C VAL A 17 -36.99 -14.87 43.73
N SER A 18 -35.92 -15.01 44.51
CA SER A 18 -34.78 -14.11 44.47
C SER A 18 -34.11 -14.25 43.10
N VAL A 19 -34.43 -13.34 42.17
CA VAL A 19 -33.72 -13.18 40.91
C VAL A 19 -32.35 -12.57 41.23
N ASN A 20 -31.39 -13.42 41.58
CA ASN A 20 -29.97 -13.08 41.48
C ASN A 20 -29.62 -13.07 39.99
N GLY A 21 -29.97 -11.98 39.30
CA GLY A 21 -29.49 -11.70 37.96
C GLY A 21 -27.99 -11.42 38.03
N LEU A 22 -27.17 -12.45 37.84
CA LEU A 22 -25.81 -12.27 37.38
C LEU A 22 -25.90 -11.62 36.00
N THR A 23 -25.79 -10.31 35.95
CA THR A 23 -25.44 -9.59 34.73
C THR A 23 -24.04 -10.04 34.34
N SER A 24 -23.97 -11.05 33.47
CA SER A 24 -22.79 -11.29 32.64
C SER A 24 -22.57 -10.01 31.85
N LEU A 25 -21.65 -9.18 32.31
CA LEU A 25 -21.03 -8.17 31.47
C LEU A 25 -20.22 -8.96 30.45
N ALA A 26 -20.84 -9.26 29.31
CA ALA A 26 -20.09 -9.62 28.13
C ALA A 26 -19.16 -8.44 27.84
N THR A 27 -17.88 -8.59 28.19
CA THR A 27 -16.84 -7.70 27.69
C THR A 27 -16.90 -7.83 26.19
N ALA A 28 -17.47 -6.83 25.51
CA ALA A 28 -17.33 -6.70 24.06
C ALA A 28 -15.83 -6.63 23.81
N GLN A 29 -15.25 -7.74 23.37
CA GLN A 29 -13.87 -7.79 22.98
C GLN A 29 -13.75 -6.85 21.79
N THR A 30 -12.95 -5.79 21.94
CA THR A 30 -12.66 -4.90 20.82
C THR A 30 -12.19 -5.78 19.66
N PRO A 31 -12.82 -5.69 18.48
CA PRO A 31 -12.38 -6.45 17.31
C PRO A 31 -10.89 -6.23 17.10
N ASP A 32 -10.14 -7.29 16.81
CA ASP A 32 -8.72 -7.20 16.47
C ASP A 32 -8.58 -6.26 15.25
N PRO A 33 -7.90 -5.11 15.38
CA PRO A 33 -7.79 -4.16 14.27
C PRO A 33 -6.88 -4.65 13.15
N LEU A 34 -6.06 -5.68 13.39
CA LEU A 34 -5.05 -6.20 12.46
C LEU A 34 -5.12 -7.74 12.40
N PRO A 35 -6.24 -8.33 11.95
CA PRO A 35 -6.51 -9.75 12.09
C PRO A 35 -5.59 -10.67 11.28
N SER A 36 -5.09 -10.21 10.12
CA SER A 36 -4.14 -10.95 9.29
C SER A 36 -2.68 -10.78 9.74
N TRP A 37 -2.43 -10.01 10.79
CA TRP A 37 -1.14 -9.98 11.48
C TRP A 37 -1.09 -11.02 12.60
N ASN A 38 0.01 -11.76 12.68
CA ASN A 38 0.33 -12.61 13.83
C ASN A 38 0.57 -11.76 15.08
N GLU A 39 0.25 -12.33 16.23
CA GLU A 39 0.63 -11.73 17.51
C GLU A 39 2.16 -11.72 17.61
N GLY A 40 2.73 -10.55 17.91
CA GLY A 40 4.17 -10.36 17.86
C GLY A 40 4.58 -8.93 18.13
N THR A 41 5.88 -8.70 18.25
CA THR A 41 6.45 -7.40 18.61
C THR A 41 6.08 -6.30 17.62
N VAL A 42 6.02 -6.61 16.32
CA VAL A 42 5.70 -5.63 15.28
C VAL A 42 4.24 -5.18 15.35
N LYS A 43 3.29 -6.12 15.44
CA LYS A 43 1.87 -5.82 15.62
C LYS A 43 1.63 -4.98 16.87
N THR A 44 2.21 -5.39 17.99
CA THR A 44 2.13 -4.65 19.25
C THR A 44 2.67 -3.23 19.11
N ALA A 45 3.87 -3.06 18.54
CA ALA A 45 4.49 -1.75 18.37
C ALA A 45 3.65 -0.81 17.48
N MET A 46 3.04 -1.32 16.41
CA MET A 46 2.14 -0.53 15.56
C MET A 46 0.90 -0.07 16.33
N ILE A 47 0.25 -0.96 17.08
CA ILE A 47 -0.94 -0.63 17.86
C ILE A 47 -0.59 0.39 18.95
N GLU A 48 0.48 0.15 19.71
CA GLU A 48 0.96 1.05 20.78
C GLU A 48 1.32 2.44 20.24
N PHE A 49 1.98 2.52 19.07
CA PHE A 49 2.28 3.79 18.41
C PHE A 49 1.00 4.56 18.09
N VAL A 50 0.03 3.90 17.43
CA VAL A 50 -1.24 4.54 17.04
C VAL A 50 -2.01 5.00 18.28
N GLU A 51 -2.13 4.15 19.31
CA GLU A 51 -2.79 4.52 20.57
C GLU A 51 -2.10 5.72 21.25
N SER A 52 -0.76 5.70 21.30
CA SER A 52 0.08 6.75 21.89
C SER A 52 -0.14 8.12 21.23
N VAL A 53 -0.22 8.18 19.90
CA VAL A 53 -0.37 9.46 19.16
C VAL A 53 -1.82 9.90 18.98
N THR A 54 -2.80 9.06 19.30
CA THR A 54 -4.23 9.35 19.06
C THR A 54 -5.04 9.52 20.35
N THR A 55 -4.57 8.99 21.48
CA THR A 55 -5.24 9.10 22.78
C THR A 55 -5.14 10.51 23.35
N LYS A 56 -6.30 11.18 23.52
CA LYS A 56 -6.35 12.51 24.14
C LYS A 56 -5.75 12.48 25.55
N GLY A 57 -4.84 13.41 25.82
CA GLY A 57 -4.13 13.50 27.10
C GLY A 57 -2.84 12.65 27.17
N SER A 58 -2.55 11.85 26.14
CA SER A 58 -1.21 11.25 25.97
C SER A 58 -0.16 12.37 25.81
N PRO A 59 1.04 12.23 26.42
CA PRO A 59 2.14 13.16 26.17
C PRO A 59 2.61 13.15 24.71
N ASN A 60 2.28 12.10 23.96
CA ASN A 60 2.63 11.90 22.56
C ASN A 60 1.48 12.24 21.61
N PHE A 61 0.37 12.78 22.10
CA PHE A 61 -0.79 13.08 21.28
C PHE A 61 -0.43 14.00 20.11
N VAL A 62 -0.85 13.60 18.91
CA VAL A 62 -0.66 14.36 17.66
C VAL A 62 -2.03 14.79 17.15
N GLU A 63 -2.17 16.05 16.71
CA GLU A 63 -3.42 16.55 16.13
C GLU A 63 -3.77 15.83 14.83
N VAL A 64 -5.06 15.63 14.56
CA VAL A 64 -5.55 14.88 13.38
C VAL A 64 -4.94 15.39 12.07
N SER A 65 -4.77 16.70 11.92
CA SER A 65 -4.19 17.32 10.70
C SER A 65 -2.71 16.99 10.48
N GLN A 66 -2.01 16.50 11.50
CA GLN A 66 -0.59 16.13 11.46
C GLN A 66 -0.37 14.60 11.40
N ARG A 67 -1.44 13.80 11.47
CA ARG A 67 -1.38 12.34 11.38
C ARG A 67 -1.30 11.91 9.92
N ILE A 68 -0.10 11.91 9.39
CA ILE A 68 0.15 11.56 7.99
C ILE A 68 1.00 10.29 7.94
N ALA A 69 0.58 9.35 7.10
CA ALA A 69 1.25 8.08 6.86
C ALA A 69 1.57 7.93 5.37
N THR A 70 2.81 7.61 5.01
CA THR A 70 3.25 7.40 3.61
C THR A 70 3.71 5.96 3.39
N PHE A 71 3.26 5.35 2.30
CA PHE A 71 3.56 3.96 1.95
C PHE A 71 4.19 3.90 0.57
N ASP A 72 5.25 3.13 0.36
CA ASP A 72 5.53 2.67 -1.01
C ASP A 72 4.38 1.77 -1.51
N ASN A 73 4.33 1.48 -2.79
CA ASN A 73 3.38 0.58 -3.41
C ASN A 73 4.03 -0.76 -3.78
N ASP A 74 4.96 -0.77 -4.73
CA ASP A 74 5.69 -1.97 -5.18
C ASP A 74 6.48 -2.58 -4.00
N GLY A 75 6.23 -3.85 -3.67
CA GLY A 75 6.82 -4.54 -2.52
C GLY A 75 6.25 -4.16 -1.14
N THR A 76 5.54 -3.04 -1.03
CA THR A 76 4.99 -2.57 0.25
C THR A 76 3.48 -2.79 0.39
N LEU A 77 2.69 -2.49 -0.65
CA LEU A 77 1.24 -2.70 -0.66
C LEU A 77 0.81 -3.86 -1.57
N TRP A 78 1.68 -4.27 -2.50
CA TRP A 78 1.46 -5.39 -3.42
C TRP A 78 2.82 -5.99 -3.88
N PRO A 79 2.86 -7.14 -4.58
CA PRO A 79 4.10 -7.79 -4.98
C PRO A 79 4.76 -7.12 -6.18
N GLU A 80 6.09 -7.24 -6.24
CA GLU A 80 6.93 -6.62 -7.27
C GLU A 80 7.87 -7.60 -7.99
N GLN A 81 7.59 -8.91 -7.89
CA GLN A 81 8.33 -9.97 -8.59
C GLN A 81 7.41 -10.75 -9.54
N PRO A 82 7.33 -10.37 -10.83
CA PRO A 82 7.93 -9.18 -11.45
C PRO A 82 7.14 -7.90 -11.16
N LEU A 83 7.78 -6.74 -11.37
CA LEU A 83 7.13 -5.43 -11.27
C LEU A 83 5.89 -5.37 -12.17
N ILE A 84 4.73 -5.07 -11.59
CA ILE A 84 3.46 -5.06 -12.32
C ILE A 84 3.44 -3.96 -13.39
N GLN A 85 3.95 -2.76 -13.10
CA GLN A 85 4.10 -1.72 -14.13
C GLN A 85 5.12 -2.11 -15.21
N GLY A 86 6.14 -2.90 -14.86
CA GLY A 86 7.06 -3.48 -15.84
C GLY A 86 6.36 -4.43 -16.81
N MET A 87 5.40 -5.20 -16.32
CA MET A 87 4.55 -6.07 -17.15
C MET A 87 3.65 -5.25 -18.09
N PHE A 88 3.07 -4.15 -17.61
CA PHE A 88 2.34 -3.20 -18.46
C PHE A 88 3.22 -2.65 -19.59
N VAL A 89 4.43 -2.20 -19.27
CA VAL A 89 5.40 -1.71 -20.27
C VAL A 89 5.72 -2.79 -21.30
N LEU A 90 5.99 -4.03 -20.85
CA LEU A 90 6.29 -5.14 -21.75
C LEU A 90 5.11 -5.48 -22.68
N GLU A 91 3.88 -5.48 -22.17
CA GLU A 91 2.69 -5.70 -22.99
C GLU A 91 2.55 -4.62 -24.07
N LYS A 92 2.74 -3.35 -23.71
CA LYS A 92 2.68 -2.23 -24.66
C LYS A 92 3.79 -2.29 -25.70
N ILE A 93 5.01 -2.64 -25.31
CA ILE A 93 6.11 -2.84 -26.26
C ILE A 93 5.78 -3.97 -27.25
N LYS A 94 5.16 -5.08 -26.80
CA LYS A 94 4.72 -6.16 -27.70
C LYS A 94 3.67 -5.66 -28.71
N GLN A 95 2.71 -4.85 -28.26
CA GLN A 95 1.70 -4.24 -29.15
C GLN A 95 2.36 -3.27 -30.15
N MET A 96 3.28 -2.42 -29.68
CA MET A 96 4.04 -1.50 -30.53
C MET A 96 4.87 -2.27 -31.57
N ALA A 97 5.56 -3.34 -31.18
CA ALA A 97 6.38 -4.15 -32.08
C ALA A 97 5.55 -5.00 -33.07
N ALA A 98 4.26 -5.22 -32.80
CA ALA A 98 3.34 -5.80 -33.76
C ALA A 98 2.92 -4.77 -34.84
N ALA A 99 2.78 -3.49 -34.45
CA ALA A 99 2.48 -2.40 -35.38
C ALA A 99 3.73 -1.92 -36.15
N ASP A 100 4.90 -1.90 -35.50
CA ASP A 100 6.19 -1.54 -36.06
C ASP A 100 7.22 -2.64 -35.77
N PRO A 101 7.41 -3.60 -36.70
CA PRO A 101 8.36 -4.69 -36.54
C PRO A 101 9.82 -4.24 -36.39
N THR A 102 10.18 -3.01 -36.76
CA THR A 102 11.57 -2.52 -36.66
C THR A 102 12.04 -2.42 -35.20
N LEU A 103 11.11 -2.30 -34.25
CA LEU A 103 11.41 -2.31 -32.81
C LEU A 103 12.06 -3.63 -32.35
N LYS A 104 11.88 -4.73 -33.09
CA LYS A 104 12.53 -6.02 -32.77
C LYS A 104 14.04 -6.02 -33.01
N GLU A 105 14.55 -5.04 -33.75
CA GLU A 105 15.97 -4.88 -34.07
C GLU A 105 16.61 -3.68 -33.33
N LYS A 106 15.79 -2.89 -32.62
CA LYS A 106 16.23 -1.69 -31.92
C LYS A 106 16.37 -1.95 -30.42
N GLN A 107 17.54 -1.69 -29.84
CA GLN A 107 17.70 -1.65 -28.39
C GLN A 107 17.11 -0.36 -27.80
N PRO A 108 16.55 -0.37 -26.57
CA PRO A 108 16.39 -1.52 -25.66
C PRO A 108 15.13 -2.39 -25.92
N PHE A 109 14.33 -2.08 -26.94
CA PHE A 109 13.07 -2.79 -27.26
C PHE A 109 13.30 -4.26 -27.59
N GLN A 110 14.34 -4.56 -28.36
CA GLN A 110 14.75 -5.93 -28.69
C GLN A 110 14.98 -6.76 -27.42
N ALA A 111 15.78 -6.26 -26.48
CA ALA A 111 16.06 -6.95 -25.22
C ALA A 111 14.79 -7.16 -24.39
N ALA A 112 13.93 -6.13 -24.28
CA ALA A 112 12.65 -6.24 -23.57
C ALA A 112 11.75 -7.33 -24.18
N LEU A 113 11.63 -7.37 -25.50
CA LEU A 113 10.84 -8.37 -26.23
C LEU A 113 11.39 -9.79 -26.10
N ALA A 114 12.73 -9.92 -26.01
CA ALA A 114 13.41 -11.19 -25.83
C ALA A 114 13.42 -11.69 -24.37
N GLY A 115 13.00 -10.85 -23.41
CA GLY A 115 13.12 -11.16 -21.98
C GLY A 115 14.57 -11.18 -21.49
N ASP A 116 15.46 -10.42 -22.14
CA ASP A 116 16.88 -10.34 -21.80
C ASP A 116 17.10 -9.42 -20.58
N LEU A 117 16.82 -9.99 -19.39
CA LEU A 117 16.96 -9.29 -18.13
C LEU A 117 18.42 -8.92 -17.81
N GLU A 118 19.40 -9.65 -18.34
CA GLU A 118 20.82 -9.33 -18.17
C GLU A 118 21.17 -8.05 -18.91
N TYR A 119 20.74 -7.91 -20.18
CA TYR A 119 20.89 -6.68 -20.92
C TYR A 119 20.20 -5.51 -20.22
N ILE A 120 18.94 -5.66 -19.81
CA ILE A 120 18.19 -4.56 -19.18
C ILE A 120 18.87 -4.11 -17.88
N LYS A 121 19.38 -5.06 -17.06
CA LYS A 121 20.17 -4.74 -15.86
C LYS A 121 21.48 -4.03 -16.21
N ALA A 122 22.20 -4.52 -17.21
CA ALA A 122 23.50 -3.95 -17.62
C ALA A 122 23.39 -2.58 -18.29
N ALA A 123 22.33 -2.37 -19.08
CA ALA A 123 22.04 -1.11 -19.76
C ALA A 123 21.52 -0.03 -18.79
N GLY A 124 21.07 -0.44 -17.61
CA GLY A 124 20.77 0.43 -16.49
C GLY A 124 19.55 1.32 -16.69
N GLU A 125 19.46 2.35 -15.85
CA GLU A 125 18.29 3.24 -15.76
C GLU A 125 17.93 3.91 -17.08
N GLN A 126 18.92 4.26 -17.92
CA GLN A 126 18.66 4.91 -19.21
C GLN A 126 17.83 4.03 -20.16
N ALA A 127 18.11 2.74 -20.23
CA ALA A 127 17.36 1.81 -21.07
C ALA A 127 15.93 1.61 -20.55
N ILE A 128 15.78 1.49 -19.23
CA ILE A 128 14.46 1.39 -18.59
C ILE A 128 13.65 2.66 -18.87
N MET A 129 14.28 3.83 -18.77
CA MET A 129 13.64 5.12 -19.04
C MET A 129 13.24 5.28 -20.50
N GLU A 130 14.02 4.80 -21.48
CA GLU A 130 13.62 4.81 -22.89
C GLU A 130 12.36 3.96 -23.13
N LEU A 131 12.30 2.76 -22.55
CA LEU A 131 11.13 1.87 -22.65
C LEU A 131 9.89 2.49 -21.99
N VAL A 132 10.04 3.01 -20.77
CA VAL A 132 8.96 3.65 -20.03
C VAL A 132 8.47 4.89 -20.79
N ALA A 133 9.35 5.76 -21.26
CA ALA A 133 8.99 6.96 -22.00
C ALA A 133 8.24 6.63 -23.31
N ALA A 134 8.67 5.59 -24.02
CA ALA A 134 8.02 5.15 -25.27
C ALA A 134 6.56 4.69 -25.04
N VAL A 135 6.29 4.05 -23.90
CA VAL A 135 4.94 3.57 -23.56
C VAL A 135 4.06 4.67 -22.95
N HIS A 136 4.64 5.55 -22.15
CA HIS A 136 3.90 6.50 -21.31
C HIS A 136 3.68 7.87 -21.95
N SER A 137 4.19 8.12 -23.16
CA SER A 137 4.23 9.47 -23.75
C SER A 137 3.63 9.51 -25.14
N ASN A 138 3.54 10.71 -25.72
CA ASN A 138 2.98 10.96 -27.05
C ASN A 138 1.52 10.49 -27.17
N LYS A 139 0.76 10.67 -26.10
CA LYS A 139 -0.67 10.36 -26.01
C LYS A 139 -1.33 11.31 -25.03
N THR A 140 -2.65 11.41 -25.11
CA THR A 140 -3.45 12.10 -24.10
C THR A 140 -3.44 11.35 -22.79
N GLU A 141 -3.67 12.07 -21.70
CA GLU A 141 -3.88 11.45 -20.39
C GLU A 141 -5.00 10.40 -20.41
N ALA A 142 -6.12 10.72 -21.07
CA ALA A 142 -7.28 9.84 -21.14
C ALA A 142 -6.99 8.52 -21.87
N GLU A 143 -6.18 8.55 -22.93
CA GLU A 143 -5.71 7.35 -23.62
C GLU A 143 -4.84 6.48 -22.69
N PHE A 144 -3.89 7.09 -21.97
CA PHE A 144 -3.07 6.37 -20.99
C PHE A 144 -3.92 5.74 -19.88
N THR A 145 -4.87 6.48 -19.32
CA THR A 145 -5.81 5.97 -18.31
C THR A 145 -6.58 4.76 -18.84
N THR A 146 -7.12 4.85 -20.05
CA THR A 146 -7.88 3.75 -20.68
C THR A 146 -7.01 2.52 -20.89
N GLU A 147 -5.78 2.71 -21.36
CA GLU A 147 -4.82 1.62 -21.55
C GLU A 147 -4.46 0.92 -20.23
N ALA A 148 -4.23 1.68 -19.16
CA ALA A 148 -3.89 1.15 -17.85
C ALA A 148 -5.09 0.44 -17.19
N GLN A 149 -6.30 1.00 -17.31
CA GLN A 149 -7.53 0.35 -16.85
C GLN A 149 -7.75 -1.01 -17.53
N ALA A 150 -7.55 -1.07 -18.85
CA ALA A 150 -7.68 -2.32 -19.60
C ALA A 150 -6.66 -3.38 -19.14
N PHE A 151 -5.43 -2.95 -18.85
CA PHE A 151 -4.38 -3.82 -18.31
C PHE A 151 -4.78 -4.43 -16.97
N PHE A 152 -5.26 -3.62 -16.02
CA PHE A 152 -5.68 -4.15 -14.71
C PHE A 152 -6.94 -5.02 -14.78
N ALA A 153 -7.89 -4.69 -15.66
CA ALA A 153 -9.13 -5.45 -15.81
C ALA A 153 -8.92 -6.87 -16.36
N GLN A 154 -7.86 -7.10 -17.12
CA GLN A 154 -7.60 -8.38 -17.81
C GLN A 154 -6.35 -9.10 -17.28
N GLY A 155 -5.49 -8.38 -16.56
CA GLY A 155 -4.17 -8.84 -16.17
C GLY A 155 -4.21 -9.84 -15.03
N VAL A 156 -3.43 -10.90 -15.19
CA VAL A 156 -3.20 -11.94 -14.18
C VAL A 156 -1.70 -12.03 -13.95
N HIS A 157 -1.30 -12.08 -12.68
CA HIS A 157 0.10 -12.20 -12.32
C HIS A 157 0.66 -13.56 -12.77
N PRO A 158 1.79 -13.61 -13.50
CA PRO A 158 2.25 -14.82 -14.18
C PRO A 158 2.64 -15.95 -13.23
N THR A 159 3.16 -15.62 -12.04
CA THR A 159 3.57 -16.62 -11.03
C THR A 159 2.46 -16.94 -10.03
N LEU A 160 1.90 -15.91 -9.39
CA LEU A 160 0.85 -16.04 -8.37
C LEU A 160 -0.51 -16.44 -8.92
N ASN A 161 -0.74 -16.26 -10.23
CA ASN A 161 -1.96 -16.66 -10.93
C ASN A 161 -3.25 -16.03 -10.37
N LEU A 162 -3.12 -14.84 -9.78
CA LEU A 162 -4.22 -14.01 -9.29
C LEU A 162 -4.37 -12.76 -10.18
N PRO A 163 -5.60 -12.23 -10.35
CA PRO A 163 -5.80 -10.92 -10.97
C PRO A 163 -4.97 -9.85 -10.24
N TYR A 164 -4.40 -8.89 -10.98
CA TYR A 164 -3.60 -7.83 -10.35
C TYR A 164 -4.36 -7.07 -9.26
N THR A 165 -5.67 -6.88 -9.43
CA THR A 165 -6.55 -6.21 -8.46
C THR A 165 -6.79 -6.98 -7.16
N GLN A 166 -6.34 -8.24 -7.08
CA GLN A 166 -6.45 -9.08 -5.88
C GLN A 166 -5.10 -9.30 -5.17
N LEU A 167 -4.05 -8.60 -5.61
CA LEU A 167 -2.69 -8.75 -5.09
C LEU A 167 -2.32 -7.75 -4.00
N ALA A 168 -3.27 -6.93 -3.53
CA ALA A 168 -3.04 -6.13 -2.34
C ALA A 168 -2.66 -7.04 -1.16
N TYR A 169 -1.63 -6.66 -0.41
CA TYR A 169 -1.26 -7.38 0.80
C TYR A 169 -2.32 -7.14 1.88
N GLN A 170 -3.06 -8.19 2.23
CA GLN A 170 -4.17 -8.12 3.18
C GLN A 170 -3.78 -7.47 4.53
N PRO A 171 -2.64 -7.81 5.16
CA PRO A 171 -2.20 -7.17 6.40
C PRO A 171 -1.98 -5.66 6.24
N MET A 172 -1.51 -5.21 5.07
CA MET A 172 -1.27 -3.79 4.81
C MET A 172 -2.57 -3.03 4.53
N VAL A 173 -3.55 -3.66 3.89
CA VAL A 173 -4.91 -3.10 3.74
C VAL A 173 -5.56 -2.88 5.12
N GLU A 174 -5.43 -3.85 6.03
CA GLU A 174 -5.90 -3.73 7.42
C GLU A 174 -5.20 -2.60 8.17
N LEU A 175 -3.87 -2.47 7.99
CA LEU A 175 -3.10 -1.38 8.59
C LEU A 175 -3.55 -0.01 8.08
N LEU A 176 -3.76 0.13 6.77
CA LEU A 176 -4.30 1.35 6.17
C LEU A 176 -5.68 1.70 6.73
N GLU A 177 -6.57 0.71 6.87
CA GLU A 177 -7.89 0.89 7.49
C GLU A 177 -7.78 1.32 8.95
N TYR A 178 -6.95 0.64 9.73
CA TYR A 178 -6.73 0.96 11.14
C TYR A 178 -6.19 2.38 11.33
N LEU A 179 -5.22 2.81 10.51
CA LEU A 179 -4.69 4.16 10.53
C LEU A 179 -5.77 5.20 10.21
N ARG A 180 -6.55 5.00 9.15
CA ARG A 180 -7.66 5.91 8.80
C ARG A 180 -8.73 5.98 9.88
N ALA A 181 -9.10 4.84 10.49
CA ALA A 181 -10.04 4.79 11.62
C ALA A 181 -9.56 5.62 12.82
N ASN A 182 -8.25 5.82 12.93
CA ASN A 182 -7.59 6.64 13.96
C ASN A 182 -7.22 8.07 13.49
N GLY A 183 -7.78 8.51 12.36
CA GLY A 183 -7.66 9.87 11.86
C GLY A 183 -6.35 10.17 11.13
N PHE A 184 -5.65 9.14 10.65
CA PHE A 184 -4.52 9.35 9.74
C PHE A 184 -4.99 9.61 8.31
N GLN A 185 -4.25 10.47 7.62
CA GLN A 185 -4.25 10.54 6.16
C GLN A 185 -3.23 9.52 5.62
N THR A 186 -3.68 8.59 4.78
CA THR A 186 -2.82 7.57 4.17
C THR A 186 -2.46 7.95 2.74
N TRP A 187 -1.18 8.05 2.44
CA TRP A 187 -0.63 8.46 1.15
C TRP A 187 0.24 7.35 0.55
N ILE A 188 0.25 7.25 -0.77
CA ILE A 188 1.26 6.46 -1.50
C ILE A 188 2.42 7.38 -1.89
N CYS A 189 3.66 6.92 -1.73
CA CYS A 189 4.88 7.55 -2.22
C CYS A 189 5.79 6.50 -2.87
N SER A 190 5.66 6.35 -4.19
CA SER A 190 6.26 5.23 -4.92
C SER A 190 7.16 5.64 -6.08
N GLY A 191 8.16 4.81 -6.39
CA GLY A 191 8.94 4.92 -7.62
C GLY A 191 8.11 4.64 -8.89
N GLY A 192 6.99 3.93 -8.75
CA GLY A 192 6.04 3.68 -9.84
C GLY A 192 5.37 4.94 -10.39
N GLY A 193 4.80 4.83 -11.59
CA GLY A 193 4.14 5.94 -12.27
C GLY A 193 2.88 6.41 -11.55
N ILE A 194 2.81 7.70 -11.19
CA ILE A 194 1.71 8.29 -10.43
C ILE A 194 0.34 8.01 -11.06
N ASP A 195 0.22 8.19 -12.38
CA ASP A 195 -1.05 8.00 -13.08
C ASP A 195 -1.41 6.53 -13.29
N PHE A 196 -0.43 5.61 -13.20
CA PHE A 196 -0.66 4.17 -13.25
C PHE A 196 -1.21 3.67 -11.92
N ILE A 197 -0.60 4.10 -10.80
CA ILE A 197 -1.02 3.74 -9.45
C ILE A 197 -2.42 4.29 -9.14
N ARG A 198 -2.72 5.53 -9.57
CA ARG A 198 -4.04 6.17 -9.41
C ARG A 198 -5.20 5.35 -9.99
N ILE A 199 -4.95 4.45 -10.94
CA ILE A 199 -6.00 3.59 -11.51
C ILE A 199 -6.56 2.62 -10.48
N ILE A 200 -5.73 2.15 -9.54
CA ILE A 200 -6.09 1.07 -8.60
C ILE A 200 -6.10 1.51 -7.14
N SER A 201 -5.58 2.71 -6.81
CA SER A 201 -5.34 3.11 -5.42
C SER A 201 -6.61 3.18 -4.57
N GLU A 202 -7.69 3.68 -5.15
CA GLU A 202 -8.98 3.79 -4.44
C GLU A 202 -9.61 2.42 -4.24
N GLU A 203 -9.64 1.58 -5.28
CA GLU A 203 -10.26 0.24 -5.23
C GLU A 203 -9.50 -0.71 -4.30
N MET A 204 -8.16 -0.76 -4.42
CA MET A 204 -7.35 -1.73 -3.69
C MET A 204 -7.01 -1.29 -2.27
N TYR A 205 -6.88 0.02 -2.02
CA TYR A 205 -6.30 0.53 -0.77
C TYR A 205 -7.17 1.56 -0.04
N ALA A 206 -8.28 2.00 -0.66
CA ALA A 206 -9.06 3.17 -0.22
C ALA A 206 -8.19 4.42 0.00
N ILE A 207 -7.20 4.62 -0.89
CA ILE A 207 -6.38 5.83 -0.96
C ILE A 207 -6.82 6.64 -2.17
N GLU A 208 -7.33 7.86 -1.93
CA GLU A 208 -7.80 8.74 -2.99
C GLU A 208 -6.70 9.05 -4.00
N SER A 209 -7.07 9.21 -5.28
CA SER A 209 -6.11 9.48 -6.35
C SER A 209 -5.23 10.73 -6.12
N GLN A 210 -5.74 11.72 -5.37
CA GLN A 210 -4.98 12.91 -4.95
C GLN A 210 -3.93 12.65 -3.86
N GLN A 211 -4.02 11.53 -3.14
CA GLN A 211 -3.08 11.10 -2.10
C GLN A 211 -2.00 10.14 -2.64
N VAL A 212 -1.80 10.12 -3.95
CA VAL A 212 -0.76 9.33 -4.62
C VAL A 212 0.35 10.25 -5.10
N ILE A 213 1.56 9.98 -4.62
CA ILE A 213 2.82 10.57 -5.08
C ILE A 213 3.59 9.49 -5.81
N GLY A 214 4.03 9.79 -7.02
CA GLY A 214 4.76 8.84 -7.85
C GLY A 214 5.62 9.49 -8.92
N SER A 215 6.34 8.68 -9.67
CA SER A 215 7.09 9.13 -10.84
C SER A 215 6.14 9.70 -11.89
N SER A 216 6.53 10.79 -12.55
CA SER A 216 5.68 11.53 -13.48
C SER A 216 6.46 11.97 -14.72
N VAL A 217 5.74 12.06 -15.84
CA VAL A 217 6.21 12.74 -17.06
C VAL A 217 5.68 14.17 -17.11
N LYS A 218 6.34 15.05 -17.86
CA LYS A 218 5.80 16.38 -18.12
C LYS A 218 4.51 16.26 -18.94
N LYS A 219 3.58 17.18 -18.67
CA LYS A 219 2.32 17.27 -19.40
C LYS A 219 2.12 18.69 -19.95
N GLU A 220 1.47 18.79 -21.10
CA GLU A 220 1.11 20.04 -21.75
C GLU A 220 -0.40 20.14 -21.89
N PHE A 221 -0.98 21.26 -21.47
CA PHE A 221 -2.37 21.57 -21.78
C PHE A 221 -2.43 22.18 -23.18
N ARG A 222 -3.01 21.46 -24.14
CA ARG A 222 -3.05 21.89 -25.55
C ARG A 222 -4.36 21.54 -26.22
N GLU A 223 -4.65 22.25 -27.31
CA GLU A 223 -5.76 21.94 -28.20
C GLU A 223 -5.35 20.86 -29.21
N GLN A 224 -6.20 19.84 -29.39
CA GLN A 224 -6.05 18.79 -30.38
C GLN A 224 -7.43 18.49 -30.98
N ASP A 225 -7.55 18.62 -32.29
CA ASP A 225 -8.80 18.35 -33.05
C ASP A 225 -10.04 19.07 -32.47
N GLY A 226 -9.86 20.31 -32.01
CA GLY A 226 -10.92 21.14 -31.41
C GLY A 226 -11.27 20.80 -29.96
N ASN A 227 -10.52 19.89 -29.32
CA ASN A 227 -10.68 19.55 -27.90
C ASN A 227 -9.44 19.93 -27.10
N TRP A 228 -9.63 20.45 -25.88
CA TRP A 228 -8.53 20.72 -24.96
C TRP A 228 -8.18 19.46 -24.19
N VAL A 229 -6.93 19.02 -24.28
CA VAL A 229 -6.43 17.78 -23.69
C VAL A 229 -5.20 18.04 -22.83
N MET A 230 -4.96 17.13 -21.90
CA MET A 230 -3.67 17.01 -21.23
C MET A 230 -2.81 16.02 -22.02
N TRP A 231 -1.75 16.52 -22.66
CA TRP A 231 -0.85 15.73 -23.48
C TRP A 231 0.38 15.30 -22.69
N ARG A 232 0.76 14.02 -22.78
CA ARG A 232 1.93 13.45 -22.09
C ARG A 232 3.18 13.61 -22.97
N ILE A 233 4.15 14.39 -22.50
CA ILE A 233 5.41 14.65 -23.21
C ILE A 233 6.41 13.52 -22.89
N PRO A 234 7.25 13.07 -23.85
CA PRO A 234 8.34 12.11 -23.62
C PRO A 234 9.52 12.71 -22.85
N GLU A 235 9.21 13.32 -21.70
CA GLU A 235 10.18 13.94 -20.80
C GLU A 235 9.77 13.65 -19.36
N LEU A 236 10.72 13.15 -18.56
CA LEU A 236 10.52 12.93 -17.15
C LEU A 236 10.31 14.27 -16.41
N ASN A 237 9.30 14.33 -15.56
CA ASN A 237 9.11 15.44 -14.63
C ASN A 237 9.76 15.15 -13.28
N SER A 238 9.50 13.97 -12.71
CA SER A 238 10.11 13.52 -11.45
C SER A 238 10.20 12.00 -11.44
N PHE A 239 11.34 11.45 -11.04
CA PHE A 239 11.50 10.02 -10.74
C PHE A 239 11.50 9.86 -9.22
N ASN A 240 10.36 9.44 -8.67
CA ASN A 240 10.06 9.49 -7.24
C ASN A 240 10.63 8.29 -6.48
N ASP A 241 11.96 8.13 -6.50
CA ASP A 241 12.64 7.05 -5.81
C ASP A 241 13.81 7.58 -4.95
N LYS A 242 14.21 6.79 -3.94
CA LYS A 242 15.32 7.12 -3.02
C LYS A 242 15.19 8.53 -2.42
N GLU A 243 16.23 9.35 -2.53
CA GLU A 243 16.28 10.71 -1.98
C GLU A 243 15.24 11.66 -2.59
N VAL A 244 14.63 11.31 -3.72
CA VAL A 244 13.55 12.09 -4.33
C VAL A 244 12.23 11.90 -3.59
N LYS A 245 12.01 10.76 -2.90
CA LYS A 245 10.78 10.52 -2.12
C LYS A 245 10.54 11.59 -1.05
N PRO A 246 11.50 11.92 -0.16
CA PRO A 246 11.35 13.05 0.77
C PRO A 246 11.06 14.39 0.10
N VAL A 247 11.69 14.68 -1.04
CA VAL A 247 11.49 15.94 -1.78
C VAL A 247 10.06 16.05 -2.30
N ASN A 248 9.52 14.96 -2.86
CA ASN A 248 8.14 14.96 -3.34
C ASN A 248 7.13 14.90 -2.17
N ILE A 249 7.45 14.26 -1.05
CA ILE A 249 6.63 14.35 0.17
C ILE A 249 6.53 15.82 0.61
N ASP A 250 7.65 16.55 0.70
CA ASP A 250 7.63 17.98 1.03
C ASP A 250 6.83 18.80 0.01
N LEU A 251 7.02 18.54 -1.29
CA LEU A 251 6.31 19.25 -2.36
C LEU A 251 4.78 19.06 -2.30
N HIS A 252 4.32 17.83 -2.07
CA HIS A 252 2.91 17.47 -2.18
C HIS A 252 2.14 17.61 -0.87
N ILE A 253 2.78 17.31 0.26
CA ILE A 253 2.15 17.25 1.58
C ILE A 253 2.55 18.46 2.43
N HIS A 254 3.76 18.98 2.23
CA HIS A 254 4.35 20.09 2.99
C HIS A 254 4.37 19.87 4.51
N GLN A 255 4.44 18.60 4.92
CA GLN A 255 4.57 18.16 6.30
C GLN A 255 5.37 16.87 6.34
N ILE A 256 6.22 16.71 7.35
CA ILE A 256 6.91 15.44 7.61
C ILE A 256 5.85 14.45 8.14
N PRO A 257 5.64 13.29 7.49
CA PRO A 257 4.75 12.26 8.01
C PRO A 257 5.22 11.77 9.39
N ILE A 258 4.33 11.13 10.13
CA ILE A 258 4.67 10.45 11.40
C ILE A 258 4.66 8.93 11.25
N PHE A 259 4.29 8.40 10.09
CA PHE A 259 4.36 6.98 9.81
C PHE A 259 4.89 6.79 8.38
N ALA A 260 5.81 5.86 8.19
CA ALA A 260 6.18 5.39 6.87
C ALA A 260 6.35 3.88 6.80
N ALA A 261 5.94 3.30 5.67
CA ALA A 261 6.24 1.92 5.32
C ALA A 261 6.91 1.83 3.95
N GLY A 262 7.94 1.00 3.88
CA GLY A 262 8.68 0.66 2.66
C GLY A 262 9.14 -0.80 2.70
N ASN A 263 9.94 -1.24 1.73
CA ASN A 263 10.41 -2.63 1.69
C ASN A 263 11.88 -2.77 1.26
N VAL A 264 12.41 -3.98 1.46
CA VAL A 264 13.72 -4.40 0.93
C VAL A 264 13.63 -4.62 -0.58
N ARG A 265 14.59 -4.10 -1.35
CA ARG A 265 14.86 -4.47 -2.77
C ARG A 265 16.03 -3.72 -3.38
N SER A 266 16.08 -2.41 -3.18
CA SER A 266 17.03 -1.50 -3.83
C SER A 266 17.44 -0.31 -2.96
N GLY A 267 17.11 -0.32 -1.66
CA GLY A 267 17.29 0.83 -0.78
C GLY A 267 16.40 2.04 -1.11
N GLY A 268 15.36 1.86 -1.94
CA GLY A 268 14.48 2.93 -2.44
C GLY A 268 13.77 3.73 -1.33
N ASP A 269 13.47 3.07 -0.22
CA ASP A 269 12.71 3.66 0.89
C ASP A 269 13.55 4.22 2.03
N ILE A 270 14.86 3.98 2.02
CA ILE A 270 15.76 4.38 3.13
C ILE A 270 15.61 5.88 3.41
N ALA A 271 15.59 6.70 2.37
CA ALA A 271 15.45 8.15 2.51
C ALA A 271 14.06 8.56 3.03
N MET A 272 12.98 7.91 2.58
CA MET A 272 11.61 8.17 3.06
C MET A 272 11.47 7.82 4.54
N LEU A 273 11.94 6.62 4.95
CA LEU A 273 11.90 6.17 6.34
C LEU A 273 12.77 7.07 7.24
N THR A 274 13.96 7.47 6.76
CA THR A 274 14.83 8.43 7.46
C THR A 274 14.17 9.80 7.63
N TYR A 275 13.51 10.31 6.59
CA TYR A 275 12.83 11.60 6.62
C TYR A 275 11.70 11.62 7.65
N VAL A 276 10.88 10.58 7.71
CA VAL A 276 9.85 10.41 8.76
C VAL A 276 10.47 10.29 10.15
N GLY A 277 11.61 9.60 10.27
CA GLY A 277 12.39 9.52 11.51
C GLY A 277 12.94 10.88 11.99
N SER A 278 13.12 11.85 11.09
CA SER A 278 13.61 13.20 11.41
C SER A 278 12.55 14.11 12.04
N ASN A 279 11.30 13.66 12.16
CA ASN A 279 10.20 14.43 12.72
C ASN A 279 10.42 14.73 14.22
N ASN A 280 10.01 15.91 14.67
CA ASN A 280 10.01 16.26 16.10
C ASN A 280 8.81 15.63 16.86
N LEU A 281 7.80 15.15 16.12
CA LEU A 281 6.71 14.36 16.66
C LEU A 281 7.11 12.88 16.75
N PRO A 282 6.47 12.09 17.65
CA PRO A 282 6.63 10.64 17.64
C PRO A 282 6.37 10.08 16.25
N SER A 283 7.26 9.23 15.75
CA SER A 283 7.15 8.64 14.42
C SER A 283 7.41 7.14 14.40
N PHE A 284 6.96 6.48 13.35
CA PHE A 284 7.05 5.04 13.19
C PHE A 284 7.52 4.68 11.77
N GLN A 285 8.57 3.86 11.68
CA GLN A 285 9.14 3.39 10.42
C GLN A 285 9.01 1.86 10.35
N LEU A 286 8.34 1.39 9.30
CA LEU A 286 8.08 -0.02 9.02
C LEU A 286 8.81 -0.43 7.74
N LEU A 287 9.57 -1.53 7.78
CA LEU A 287 10.25 -2.10 6.63
C LEU A 287 9.77 -3.52 6.40
N ILE A 288 9.30 -3.84 5.20
CA ILE A 288 8.86 -5.18 4.82
C ILE A 288 10.05 -6.00 4.33
N ASN A 289 10.31 -7.14 4.97
CA ASN A 289 11.27 -8.15 4.55
C ASN A 289 10.54 -9.30 3.83
N HIS A 290 10.84 -9.47 2.55
CA HIS A 290 10.27 -10.53 1.71
C HIS A 290 11.04 -11.84 1.94
N ASP A 291 10.60 -12.62 2.93
CA ASP A 291 11.25 -13.85 3.39
C ASP A 291 10.34 -15.11 3.28
N ASP A 292 9.30 -15.05 2.46
CA ASP A 292 8.31 -16.12 2.29
C ASP A 292 8.22 -16.66 0.87
N ALA A 293 9.05 -17.65 0.55
CA ALA A 293 9.07 -18.30 -0.76
C ALA A 293 7.86 -19.22 -1.01
N GLU A 294 7.09 -19.55 0.03
CA GLU A 294 5.97 -20.49 -0.08
C GLU A 294 4.70 -19.77 -0.49
N ARG A 295 4.46 -18.58 0.07
CA ARG A 295 3.24 -17.79 -0.15
C ARG A 295 3.47 -16.57 -1.03
N GLU A 296 4.71 -16.13 -1.20
CA GLU A 296 5.11 -14.97 -2.01
C GLU A 296 6.48 -15.21 -2.67
N PHE A 297 7.45 -14.33 -2.45
CA PHE A 297 8.80 -14.38 -2.99
C PHE A 297 9.83 -14.14 -1.88
N VAL A 298 11.08 -14.50 -2.18
CA VAL A 298 12.24 -14.17 -1.33
C VAL A 298 13.22 -13.36 -2.13
N TYR A 299 13.55 -12.17 -1.65
CA TYR A 299 14.56 -11.31 -2.25
C TYR A 299 15.09 -10.29 -1.24
N GLN A 300 16.33 -9.87 -1.45
CA GLN A 300 17.04 -8.89 -0.63
C GLN A 300 18.10 -8.18 -1.47
N GLU A 301 18.55 -6.99 -1.05
CA GLU A 301 19.71 -6.34 -1.65
C GLU A 301 20.98 -7.17 -1.44
N ALA A 302 21.91 -7.16 -2.40
CA ALA A 302 23.18 -7.87 -2.27
C ALA A 302 24.05 -7.33 -1.11
N ASP A 303 23.88 -6.06 -0.75
CA ASP A 303 24.58 -5.37 0.33
C ASP A 303 23.74 -5.25 1.62
N ASN A 304 22.51 -5.77 1.63
CA ASN A 304 21.53 -5.64 2.71
C ASN A 304 21.25 -4.18 3.12
N ALA A 305 21.36 -3.21 2.22
CA ALA A 305 21.28 -1.79 2.56
C ALA A 305 20.05 -1.43 3.42
N SER A 306 18.86 -1.93 3.06
CA SER A 306 17.61 -1.62 3.78
C SER A 306 17.56 -2.24 5.17
N LEU A 307 17.98 -3.50 5.33
CA LEU A 307 18.01 -4.18 6.63
C LEU A 307 19.09 -3.59 7.56
N ASN A 308 20.24 -3.21 7.01
CA ASN A 308 21.29 -2.50 7.76
C ASN A 308 20.77 -1.14 8.25
N ALA A 309 20.11 -0.37 7.37
CA ALA A 309 19.51 0.92 7.75
C ALA A 309 18.42 0.75 8.83
N ALA A 310 17.58 -0.29 8.73
CA ALA A 310 16.60 -0.60 9.76
C ALA A 310 17.24 -0.92 11.11
N GLN A 311 18.32 -1.71 11.12
CA GLN A 311 19.06 -2.02 12.34
C GLN A 311 19.70 -0.77 12.94
N GLU A 312 20.35 0.06 12.13
CA GLU A 312 21.05 1.28 12.57
C GLU A 312 20.09 2.33 13.14
N ASN A 313 18.87 2.41 12.60
CA ASN A 313 17.87 3.41 12.98
C ASN A 313 16.71 2.84 13.83
N ALA A 314 16.82 1.58 14.26
CA ALA A 314 15.81 0.88 15.05
C ALA A 314 14.39 0.86 14.43
N TRP A 315 14.30 0.75 13.11
CA TRP A 315 13.02 0.59 12.41
C TRP A 315 12.39 -0.78 12.72
N GLN A 316 11.07 -0.86 12.65
CA GLN A 316 10.36 -2.13 12.78
C GLN A 316 10.47 -2.90 11.47
N VAL A 317 10.98 -4.14 11.53
CA VAL A 317 11.11 -5.01 10.35
C VAL A 317 10.05 -6.09 10.42
N VAL A 318 9.19 -6.15 9.40
CA VAL A 318 8.18 -7.19 9.20
C VAL A 318 8.84 -8.38 8.52
N SER A 319 8.73 -9.57 9.09
CA SER A 319 8.93 -10.83 8.38
C SER A 319 7.61 -11.25 7.74
N MET A 320 7.49 -11.22 6.41
CA MET A 320 6.27 -11.69 5.74
C MET A 320 5.91 -13.11 6.15
N LYS A 321 6.93 -13.97 6.33
CA LYS A 321 6.75 -15.35 6.75
C LYS A 321 6.15 -15.48 8.14
N ASN A 322 6.66 -14.72 9.11
CA ASN A 322 6.34 -14.93 10.52
C ASN A 322 5.27 -13.98 11.05
N ASP A 323 5.16 -12.77 10.49
CA ASP A 323 4.27 -11.73 11.00
C ASP A 323 2.93 -11.69 10.26
N TRP A 324 2.82 -12.27 9.07
CA TRP A 324 1.58 -12.29 8.29
C TRP A 324 0.94 -13.67 8.26
N LYS A 325 -0.35 -13.74 8.65
CA LYS A 325 -1.20 -14.93 8.53
C LYS A 325 -1.65 -15.16 7.10
N ASN A 326 -2.12 -14.09 6.45
CA ASN A 326 -2.57 -14.07 5.06
C ASN A 326 -1.67 -13.12 4.29
N ILE A 327 -1.36 -13.45 3.03
CA ILE A 327 -0.59 -12.55 2.17
C ILE A 327 -1.54 -11.66 1.37
N PHE A 328 -2.39 -12.24 0.51
CA PHE A 328 -3.21 -11.48 -0.43
C PHE A 328 -4.68 -11.40 -0.01
N THR A 329 -5.34 -10.31 -0.40
CA THR A 329 -6.80 -10.10 -0.25
C THR A 329 -7.64 -11.14 -1.00
N GLY A 330 -7.13 -11.69 -2.10
CA GLY A 330 -7.82 -12.67 -2.95
C GLY A 330 -7.86 -14.12 -2.47
N ASN A 331 -7.28 -14.43 -1.30
CA ASN A 331 -7.24 -15.81 -0.81
C ASN A 331 -8.55 -16.17 -0.06
N PHE A 332 -9.39 -16.99 -0.69
CA PHE A 332 -10.47 -17.77 -0.04
C PHE A 332 -10.19 -19.27 -0.18
#